data_AF-A0A9N8N6N3-F1
#
_entry.id   AF-A0A9N8N6N3-F1
#
_cell.length_a   1.000
_cell.length_b   1.000
_cell.length_c   1.000
_cell.angle_alpha   90.00
_cell.angle_beta   90.00
_cell.angle_gamma   90.00
#
_symmetry.space_group_name_H-M   'P 1'
#
loop_
_entity.id
_entity.type
_entity.pdbx_description
1 polymer ?
#
loop_
_entity_poly.entity_id
_entity_poly.type
_entity_poly.pdbx_seq_one_letter_code
_entity_poly.pdbx_strand_id
1 'polypeptide(L)'
;METRTRCDQAELFQYDRIASTTRKPTKAEKAELAKLVATHDEAKAALDAYYADQDGEEDEALWEKLDNALDDASAAVDAYAERFETFAADDMKQAGAFVAIDEDGKVQITRGLRCREINDADAGSIAHFTHAQRNRDLPAKARPLHGEKLCKRLTAHRTAAVQIELAQQPTVALVVLMYRMIPAVFNDVYGQSYIDHAVRIDVHTSRDALISNADDMADSAAWKALEVERAKWSRMLPKRTDELLAWLLQQDVDVMSNLFAFCVAATVDSISPLDRAHPVNEVANTLELDLTRYWKPTRAGYFEHVPKNRIVTVVGETVSPQAAGELRGMKKGDAAAAAELRMTDSGWLPEVLRNREVPEHVTYGHWEDDEESEADSTQDECNDGDTEEAEVA
;
A
#
# COMPACT_ATOMS: atom_id res chain seq x y z
N MET A 1 -16.05 -0.54 32.99
CA MET A 1 -14.62 -0.81 32.73
C MET A 1 -14.52 -2.31 32.52
N GLU A 2 -14.31 -2.72 31.29
CA GLU A 2 -14.14 -4.13 30.93
C GLU A 2 -12.65 -4.33 30.64
N THR A 3 -12.04 -5.35 31.24
CA THR A 3 -10.60 -5.60 31.14
C THR A 3 -10.37 -6.97 30.54
N ARG A 4 -9.67 -7.03 29.40
CA ARG A 4 -9.35 -8.27 28.68
C ARG A 4 -7.85 -8.39 28.47
N THR A 5 -7.35 -9.61 28.36
CA THR A 5 -5.91 -9.91 28.25
C THR A 5 -5.39 -9.84 26.81
N ARG A 6 -6.28 -9.83 25.80
CA ARG A 6 -5.92 -9.69 24.37
C ARG A 6 -6.95 -8.77 23.70
N CYS A 7 -6.51 -7.90 22.79
CA CYS A 7 -7.42 -7.20 21.88
C CYS A 7 -7.73 -8.14 20.73
N ASP A 8 -8.97 -8.63 20.66
CA ASP A 8 -9.46 -9.18 19.41
C ASP A 8 -9.89 -8.00 18.53
N GLN A 9 -9.25 -7.83 17.38
CA GLN A 9 -9.56 -6.73 16.48
C GLN A 9 -11.00 -6.82 15.97
N ALA A 10 -11.60 -8.02 15.98
CA ALA A 10 -13.02 -8.26 15.72
C ALA A 10 -13.94 -7.52 16.71
N GLU A 11 -13.52 -7.42 17.96
CA GLU A 11 -14.30 -6.80 19.03
C GLU A 11 -14.21 -5.29 18.98
N LEU A 12 -13.09 -4.73 18.50
CA LEU A 12 -12.98 -3.30 18.24
C LEU A 12 -14.01 -2.80 17.22
N PHE A 13 -14.48 -3.66 16.29
CA PHE A 13 -15.55 -3.30 15.33
C PHE A 13 -16.91 -3.07 15.98
N GLN A 14 -17.10 -3.50 17.24
CA GLN A 14 -18.32 -3.23 18.01
C GLN A 14 -18.36 -1.80 18.58
N TYR A 15 -17.29 -1.02 18.39
CA TYR A 15 -17.13 0.29 18.98
C TYR A 15 -16.79 1.35 17.93
N ASP A 16 -17.52 2.47 17.94
CA ASP A 16 -17.15 3.67 17.21
C ASP A 16 -16.06 4.44 17.96
N ARG A 17 -15.14 5.10 17.25
CA ARG A 17 -14.19 6.04 17.87
C ARG A 17 -14.76 7.45 17.88
N ILE A 18 -14.84 8.08 19.06
CA ILE A 18 -15.24 9.48 19.20
C ILE A 18 -14.19 10.41 18.57
N ALA A 19 -14.65 11.56 18.09
CA ALA A 19 -13.78 12.54 17.46
C ALA A 19 -12.70 13.01 18.44
N SER A 20 -11.43 12.90 18.02
CA SER A 20 -10.30 13.39 18.79
C SER A 20 -9.75 14.68 18.19
N THR A 21 -9.06 15.44 19.02
CA THR A 21 -8.36 16.65 18.62
C THR A 21 -6.93 16.58 19.13
N THR A 22 -5.96 16.86 18.26
CA THR A 22 -4.56 16.89 18.65
C THR A 22 -4.21 18.25 19.24
N ARG A 23 -3.87 18.28 20.53
CA ARG A 23 -3.40 19.52 21.17
C ARG A 23 -2.03 19.91 20.61
N LYS A 24 -1.75 21.22 20.56
CA LYS A 24 -0.42 21.69 20.16
C LYS A 24 0.61 21.33 21.23
N PRO A 25 1.74 20.68 20.87
CA PRO A 25 2.80 20.36 21.81
C PRO A 25 3.51 21.63 22.30
N THR A 26 3.86 21.66 23.58
CA THR A 26 4.64 22.73 24.21
C THR A 26 6.07 22.75 23.67
N LYS A 27 6.82 23.84 23.93
CA LYS A 27 8.23 23.94 23.50
C LYS A 27 9.11 22.82 24.04
N ALA A 28 8.86 22.37 25.28
CA ALA A 28 9.60 21.27 25.90
C ALA A 28 9.23 19.91 25.26
N GLU A 29 7.94 19.66 25.05
CA GLU A 29 7.46 18.42 24.40
C GLU A 29 7.91 18.31 22.94
N LYS A 30 7.97 19.42 22.21
CA LYS A 30 8.56 19.46 20.86
C LYS A 30 10.04 19.07 20.86
N ALA A 31 10.80 19.52 21.87
CA ALA A 31 12.22 19.19 21.99
C ALA A 31 12.44 17.72 22.37
N GLU A 32 11.53 17.13 23.13
CA GLU A 32 11.56 15.71 23.48
C GLU A 32 11.15 14.82 22.28
N LEU A 33 10.07 15.16 21.57
CA LEU A 33 9.70 14.49 20.32
C LEU A 33 10.84 14.55 19.29
N ALA A 34 11.51 15.70 19.16
CA ALA A 34 12.66 15.84 18.26
C ALA A 34 13.83 14.91 18.64
N LYS A 35 14.03 14.61 19.93
CA LYS A 35 15.03 13.63 20.37
C LYS A 35 14.62 12.21 20.02
N LEU A 36 13.34 11.84 20.23
CA LEU A 36 12.83 10.52 19.87
C LEU A 36 12.92 10.28 18.35
N VAL A 37 12.55 11.29 17.56
CA VAL A 37 12.70 11.25 16.09
C VAL A 37 14.18 11.11 15.70
N ALA A 38 15.10 11.81 16.37
CA ALA A 38 16.53 11.64 16.12
C ALA A 38 17.02 10.22 16.44
N THR A 39 16.56 9.61 17.54
CA THR A 39 16.87 8.21 17.89
C THR A 39 16.31 7.22 16.86
N HIS A 40 15.07 7.45 16.40
CA HIS A 40 14.48 6.67 15.30
C HIS A 40 15.33 6.79 14.03
N ASP A 41 15.74 8.01 13.66
CA ASP A 41 16.53 8.25 12.46
C ASP A 41 17.93 7.62 12.56
N GLU A 42 18.53 7.62 13.75
CA GLU A 42 19.79 6.92 14.03
C GLU A 42 19.64 5.38 13.91
N ALA A 43 18.59 4.81 14.48
CA ALA A 43 18.30 3.38 14.37
C ALA A 43 18.06 2.96 12.91
N LYS A 44 17.28 3.77 12.18
CA LYS A 44 17.03 3.59 10.75
C LYS A 44 18.33 3.67 9.94
N ALA A 45 19.18 4.67 10.22
CA ALA A 45 20.46 4.82 9.57
C ALA A 45 21.40 3.63 9.84
N ALA A 46 21.36 3.04 11.04
CA ALA A 46 22.13 1.86 11.38
C ALA A 46 21.65 0.61 10.61
N LEU A 47 20.33 0.40 10.50
CA LEU A 47 19.77 -0.68 9.68
C LEU A 47 20.09 -0.49 8.18
N ASP A 48 19.98 0.75 7.68
CA ASP A 48 20.39 1.08 6.32
C ASP A 48 21.89 0.84 6.09
N ALA A 49 22.73 1.17 7.07
CA ALA A 49 24.17 0.93 7.00
C ALA A 49 24.50 -0.56 6.99
N TYR A 50 23.72 -1.40 7.69
CA TYR A 50 23.84 -2.85 7.60
C TYR A 50 23.55 -3.36 6.18
N TYR A 51 22.48 -2.89 5.54
CA TYR A 51 22.21 -3.22 4.14
C TYR A 51 23.23 -2.63 3.15
N ALA A 52 23.85 -1.51 3.53
CA ALA A 52 24.90 -0.88 2.74
C ALA A 52 26.29 -1.51 2.96
N ASP A 53 26.52 -2.26 4.05
CA ASP A 53 27.81 -2.90 4.33
C ASP A 53 28.17 -3.86 3.21
N GLN A 54 29.31 -3.58 2.59
CA GLN A 54 29.66 -4.06 1.26
C GLN A 54 30.43 -5.37 1.29
N ASP A 55 31.03 -5.69 2.43
CA ASP A 55 31.94 -6.83 2.59
C ASP A 55 31.59 -7.73 3.80
N GLY A 56 30.55 -7.39 4.58
CA GLY A 56 30.08 -8.17 5.72
C GLY A 56 29.39 -9.48 5.33
N GLU A 57 29.61 -10.54 6.11
CA GLU A 57 28.76 -11.73 6.06
C GLU A 57 27.36 -11.40 6.54
N GLU A 58 26.35 -12.10 5.99
CA GLU A 58 24.97 -11.98 6.42
C GLU A 58 24.82 -12.44 7.89
N ASP A 59 24.92 -11.49 8.81
CA ASP A 59 24.69 -11.72 10.23
C ASP A 59 23.21 -11.46 10.55
N GLU A 60 22.45 -12.55 10.63
CA GLU A 60 21.01 -12.52 10.92
C GLU A 60 20.74 -11.99 12.34
N ALA A 61 21.60 -12.29 13.31
CA ALA A 61 21.43 -11.85 14.69
C ALA A 61 21.71 -10.34 14.84
N LEU A 62 22.60 -9.79 14.02
CA LEU A 62 22.81 -8.34 13.94
C LEU A 62 21.62 -7.64 13.27
N TRP A 63 21.10 -8.19 12.17
CA TRP A 63 19.92 -7.66 11.50
C TRP A 63 18.72 -7.58 12.45
N GLU A 64 18.40 -8.70 13.12
CA GLU A 64 17.29 -8.78 14.07
C GLU A 64 17.41 -7.75 15.20
N LYS A 65 18.62 -7.51 15.71
CA LYS A 65 18.85 -6.46 16.73
C LYS A 65 18.60 -5.06 16.20
N LEU A 66 19.07 -4.74 14.99
CA LEU A 66 18.91 -3.42 14.38
C LEU A 66 17.46 -3.14 14.01
N ASP A 67 16.78 -4.16 13.49
CA ASP A 67 15.37 -4.13 13.11
C ASP A 67 14.47 -3.98 14.36
N ASN A 68 14.70 -4.75 15.42
CA ASN A 68 14.01 -4.57 16.70
C ASN A 68 14.26 -3.18 17.32
N ALA A 69 15.49 -2.65 17.22
CA ALA A 69 15.80 -1.31 17.71
C ALA A 69 15.05 -0.21 16.94
N LEU A 70 14.83 -0.39 15.63
CA LEU A 70 14.03 0.51 14.80
C LEU A 70 12.54 0.42 15.16
N ASP A 71 12.02 -0.79 15.35
CA ASP A 71 10.63 -1.01 15.78
C ASP A 71 10.37 -0.37 17.16
N ASP A 72 11.30 -0.56 18.11
CA ASP A 72 11.23 0.06 19.44
C ASP A 72 11.25 1.59 19.38
N ALA A 73 12.13 2.16 18.55
CA ALA A 73 12.22 3.61 18.37
C ALA A 73 10.96 4.19 17.68
N SER A 74 10.41 3.49 16.69
CA SER A 74 9.16 3.86 16.01
C SER A 74 7.98 3.85 16.98
N ALA A 75 7.82 2.77 17.73
CA ALA A 75 6.80 2.65 18.76
C ALA A 75 6.92 3.74 19.83
N ALA A 76 8.13 4.15 20.20
CA ALA A 76 8.35 5.24 21.14
C ALA A 76 7.91 6.60 20.59
N VAL A 77 8.12 6.87 19.28
CA VAL A 77 7.65 8.09 18.61
C VAL A 77 6.12 8.11 18.57
N ASP A 78 5.49 7.01 18.16
CA ASP A 78 4.03 6.89 18.06
C ASP A 78 3.35 7.04 19.43
N ALA A 79 3.83 6.29 20.44
CA ALA A 79 3.32 6.39 21.81
C ALA A 79 3.50 7.79 22.41
N TYR A 80 4.52 8.55 21.99
CA TYR A 80 4.69 9.93 22.39
C TYR A 80 3.72 10.87 21.66
N ALA A 81 3.47 10.63 20.37
CA ALA A 81 2.51 11.38 19.57
C ALA A 81 1.07 11.22 20.08
N GLU A 82 0.69 10.01 20.51
CA GLU A 82 -0.62 9.71 21.10
C GLU A 82 -0.93 10.54 22.36
N ARG A 83 0.08 11.01 23.11
CA ARG A 83 -0.13 11.88 24.29
C ARG A 83 -0.70 13.26 23.95
N PHE A 84 -0.66 13.65 22.68
CA PHE A 84 -1.25 14.88 22.21
C PHE A 84 -2.71 14.70 21.78
N GLU A 85 -3.21 13.47 21.73
CA GLU A 85 -4.62 13.20 21.47
C GLU A 85 -5.48 13.59 22.68
N THR A 86 -6.48 14.43 22.44
CA THR A 86 -7.43 14.88 23.46
C THR A 86 -8.86 14.76 22.95
N PHE A 87 -9.78 14.41 23.84
CA PHE A 87 -11.19 14.21 23.54
C PHE A 87 -12.04 15.27 24.24
N ALA A 88 -13.20 15.61 23.67
CA ALA A 88 -14.12 16.53 24.33
C ALA A 88 -14.66 15.91 25.62
N ALA A 89 -14.79 16.73 26.68
CA ALA A 89 -15.18 16.25 28.01
C ALA A 89 -16.60 15.64 28.05
N ASP A 90 -17.48 16.06 27.15
CA ASP A 90 -18.83 15.51 27.03
C ASP A 90 -18.85 14.17 26.29
N ASP A 91 -18.00 14.00 25.26
CA ASP A 91 -17.87 12.73 24.53
C ASP A 91 -17.20 11.65 25.38
N MET A 92 -16.24 12.03 26.23
CA MET A 92 -15.59 11.11 27.18
C MET A 92 -16.56 10.52 28.22
N LYS A 93 -17.73 11.15 28.46
CA LYS A 93 -18.75 10.58 29.36
C LYS A 93 -19.44 9.35 28.78
N GLN A 94 -19.41 9.20 27.45
CA GLN A 94 -20.07 8.12 26.71
C GLN A 94 -19.06 7.14 26.07
N ALA A 95 -17.76 7.40 26.24
CA ALA A 95 -16.69 6.61 25.64
C ALA A 95 -15.85 5.89 26.71
N GLY A 96 -15.43 4.66 26.38
CA GLY A 96 -14.51 3.84 27.14
C GLY A 96 -13.10 3.84 26.54
N ALA A 97 -12.26 2.96 27.09
CA ALA A 97 -10.93 2.66 26.60
C ALA A 97 -10.71 1.15 26.58
N PHE A 98 -10.08 0.65 25.52
CA PHE A 98 -9.60 -0.71 25.44
C PHE A 98 -8.12 -0.72 25.80
N VAL A 99 -7.73 -1.60 26.73
CA VAL A 99 -6.35 -1.82 27.12
C VAL A 99 -5.99 -3.22 26.72
N ALA A 100 -4.95 -3.36 25.92
CA ALA A 100 -4.47 -4.62 25.41
C ALA A 100 -2.97 -4.73 25.61
N ILE A 101 -2.48 -5.96 25.57
CA ILE A 101 -1.06 -6.26 25.50
C ILE A 101 -0.83 -6.83 24.10
N ASP A 102 0.09 -6.26 23.35
CA ASP A 102 0.49 -6.79 22.05
C ASP A 102 1.38 -8.03 22.19
N GLU A 103 1.75 -8.64 21.07
CA GLU A 103 2.52 -9.90 21.05
C GLU A 103 3.94 -9.71 21.61
N ASP A 104 4.43 -8.47 21.68
CA ASP A 104 5.72 -8.07 22.27
C ASP A 104 5.61 -7.73 23.77
N GLY A 105 4.42 -7.88 24.36
CA GLY A 105 4.20 -7.59 25.78
C GLY A 105 4.04 -6.10 26.11
N LYS A 106 3.92 -5.23 25.10
CA LYS A 106 3.72 -3.79 25.30
C LYS A 106 2.24 -3.47 25.44
N VAL A 107 1.94 -2.50 26.31
CA VAL A 107 0.56 -2.10 26.60
C VAL A 107 0.07 -1.11 25.55
N GLN A 108 -0.94 -1.53 24.77
CA GLN A 108 -1.64 -0.72 23.78
C GLN A 108 -2.95 -0.20 24.40
N ILE A 109 -3.17 1.12 24.35
CA ILE A 109 -4.37 1.73 24.94
C ILE A 109 -5.13 2.54 23.89
N THR A 110 -6.21 1.95 23.38
CA THR A 110 -7.12 2.64 22.45
C THR A 110 -8.20 3.36 23.26
N ARG A 111 -8.23 4.68 23.22
CA ARG A 111 -9.20 5.52 23.96
C ARG A 111 -10.27 6.07 23.03
N GLY A 112 -11.41 6.41 23.62
CA GLY A 112 -12.50 7.06 22.90
C GLY A 112 -13.42 6.07 22.18
N LEU A 113 -13.63 4.88 22.74
CA LEU A 113 -14.47 3.85 22.12
C LEU A 113 -15.89 3.91 22.67
N ARG A 114 -16.90 4.08 21.81
CA ARG A 114 -18.32 4.08 22.16
C ARG A 114 -18.98 2.83 21.62
N CYS A 115 -19.66 2.06 22.47
CA CYS A 115 -20.35 0.85 22.07
C CYS A 115 -21.44 1.17 21.04
N ARG A 116 -21.44 0.46 19.90
CA ARG A 116 -22.47 0.52 18.88
C ARG A 116 -23.57 -0.48 19.21
N GLU A 117 -24.83 -0.15 18.92
CA GLU A 117 -25.89 -1.17 18.89
C GLU A 117 -25.67 -2.07 17.68
N ILE A 118 -25.32 -3.34 17.93
CA ILE A 118 -25.02 -4.34 16.91
C ILE A 118 -26.33 -5.00 16.49
N ASN A 119 -26.67 -4.94 15.20
CA ASN A 119 -27.78 -5.73 14.64
C ASN A 119 -27.30 -7.14 14.27
N ASP A 120 -28.22 -8.09 14.10
CA ASP A 120 -27.88 -9.51 13.86
C ASP A 120 -26.97 -9.73 12.63
N ALA A 121 -27.10 -8.88 11.60
CA ALA A 121 -26.21 -8.89 10.43
C ALA A 121 -24.76 -8.47 10.76
N ASP A 122 -24.59 -7.47 11.63
CA ASP A 122 -23.28 -7.01 12.11
C ASP A 122 -22.63 -8.09 13.00
N ALA A 123 -23.44 -8.79 13.82
CA ALA A 123 -22.98 -9.90 14.66
C ALA A 123 -22.46 -11.10 13.83
N GLY A 124 -23.12 -11.42 12.72
CA GLY A 124 -22.67 -12.45 11.77
C GLY A 124 -21.33 -12.10 11.10
N SER A 125 -21.15 -10.84 10.69
CA SER A 125 -19.91 -10.34 10.10
C SER A 125 -18.72 -10.40 11.08
N ILE A 126 -18.95 -10.00 12.33
CA ILE A 126 -17.94 -10.07 13.40
C ILE A 126 -17.54 -11.52 13.69
N ALA A 127 -18.50 -12.44 13.80
CA ALA A 127 -18.21 -13.85 14.02
C ALA A 127 -17.38 -14.46 12.88
N HIS A 128 -17.65 -14.09 11.63
CA HIS A 128 -16.89 -14.57 10.48
C HIS A 128 -15.46 -13.99 10.45
N PHE A 129 -15.31 -12.72 10.80
CA PHE A 129 -14.00 -12.05 10.95
C PHE A 129 -13.12 -12.73 12.02
N THR A 130 -13.68 -13.05 13.20
CA THR A 130 -12.95 -13.76 14.26
C THR A 130 -12.43 -15.12 13.80
N HIS A 131 -13.20 -15.83 12.95
CA HIS A 131 -12.82 -17.14 12.48
C HIS A 131 -11.70 -17.08 11.43
N ALA A 132 -11.74 -16.09 10.54
CA ALA A 132 -10.71 -15.85 9.53
C ALA A 132 -9.37 -15.34 10.13
N GLN A 133 -9.41 -14.56 11.20
CA GLN A 133 -8.18 -14.11 11.90
C GLN A 133 -7.56 -15.20 12.77
N ARG A 134 -8.35 -16.08 13.40
CA ARG A 134 -7.84 -17.18 14.25
C ARG A 134 -6.93 -18.17 13.52
N ASN A 135 -7.04 -18.25 12.19
CA ASN A 135 -6.26 -19.15 11.34
C ASN A 135 -5.10 -18.48 10.60
N ARG A 136 -4.78 -17.20 10.87
CA ARG A 136 -3.55 -16.59 10.36
C ARG A 136 -2.39 -16.92 11.29
N ASP A 137 -1.71 -18.02 10.99
CA ASP A 137 -0.30 -18.17 11.35
C ASP A 137 0.47 -17.08 10.60
N LEU A 138 0.79 -15.98 11.29
CA LEU A 138 1.70 -14.97 10.74
C LEU A 138 3.07 -15.64 10.58
N PRO A 139 3.63 -15.72 9.36
CA PRO A 139 4.95 -16.28 9.17
C PRO A 139 5.97 -15.44 9.97
N ALA A 140 6.99 -16.11 10.50
CA ALA A 140 8.09 -15.43 11.18
C ALA A 140 8.64 -14.27 10.32
N LYS A 141 9.00 -13.15 10.95
CA LYS A 141 9.56 -11.96 10.29
C LYS A 141 10.84 -12.36 9.54
N ALA A 142 10.71 -12.71 8.27
CA ALA A 142 11.83 -13.09 7.43
C ALA A 142 12.57 -11.83 6.97
N ARG A 143 13.90 -11.85 7.02
CA ARG A 143 14.72 -10.76 6.54
C ARG A 143 14.36 -10.40 5.09
N PRO A 144 13.98 -9.14 4.81
CA PRO A 144 13.68 -8.70 3.46
C PRO A 144 14.89 -8.86 2.53
N LEU A 145 14.64 -9.33 1.30
CA LEU A 145 15.68 -9.52 0.28
C LEU A 145 16.41 -8.22 -0.09
N HIS A 146 15.72 -7.09 -0.01
CA HIS A 146 16.26 -5.76 -0.30
C HIS A 146 16.00 -4.81 0.87
N GLY A 147 16.97 -3.95 1.16
CA GLY A 147 16.81 -2.92 2.19
C GLY A 147 15.82 -1.82 1.78
N GLU A 148 15.26 -1.11 2.77
CA GLU A 148 14.19 -0.12 2.59
C GLU A 148 14.51 0.94 1.54
N LYS A 149 15.74 1.48 1.57
CA LYS A 149 16.22 2.48 0.62
C LYS A 149 16.22 1.98 -0.81
N LEU A 150 16.65 0.73 -1.04
CA LEU A 150 16.65 0.13 -2.37
C LEU A 150 15.22 -0.13 -2.86
N CYS A 151 14.33 -0.62 -2.00
CA CYS A 151 12.92 -0.79 -2.33
C CYS A 151 12.27 0.54 -2.75
N LYS A 152 12.47 1.62 -1.98
CA LYS A 152 11.97 2.95 -2.32
C LYS A 152 12.51 3.46 -3.65
N ARG A 153 13.81 3.28 -3.90
CA ARG A 153 14.44 3.63 -5.18
C ARG A 153 13.80 2.89 -6.36
N LEU A 154 13.71 1.56 -6.28
CA LEU A 154 13.16 0.74 -7.36
C LEU A 154 11.68 1.04 -7.58
N THR A 155 10.89 1.15 -6.52
CA THR A 155 9.47 1.49 -6.61
C THR A 155 9.20 2.92 -7.06
N ALA A 156 10.14 3.86 -6.87
CA ALA A 156 10.10 5.17 -7.52
C ALA A 156 10.22 5.02 -9.05
N HIS A 157 11.15 4.21 -9.56
CA HIS A 157 11.24 3.90 -11.00
C HIS A 157 9.96 3.23 -11.52
N ARG A 158 9.37 2.29 -10.76
CA ARG A 158 8.06 1.70 -11.08
C ARG A 158 6.97 2.76 -11.19
N THR A 159 6.91 3.68 -10.23
CA THR A 159 5.93 4.76 -10.22
C THR A 159 6.08 5.62 -11.47
N ALA A 160 7.28 6.10 -11.78
CA ALA A 160 7.52 6.90 -12.99
C ALA A 160 7.12 6.16 -14.28
N ALA A 161 7.40 4.86 -14.38
CA ALA A 161 7.00 4.04 -15.52
C ALA A 161 5.48 3.90 -15.65
N VAL A 162 4.76 3.67 -14.54
CA VAL A 162 3.29 3.63 -14.54
C VAL A 162 2.72 5.00 -14.94
N GLN A 163 3.29 6.10 -14.42
CA GLN A 163 2.85 7.45 -14.74
C GLN A 163 2.94 7.73 -16.25
N ILE A 164 4.05 7.39 -16.90
CA ILE A 164 4.21 7.70 -18.33
C ILE A 164 3.31 6.82 -19.21
N GLU A 165 3.18 5.53 -18.91
CA GLU A 165 2.28 4.64 -19.65
C GLU A 165 0.81 5.07 -19.49
N LEU A 166 0.39 5.42 -18.27
CA LEU A 166 -0.97 5.87 -18.01
C LEU A 166 -1.27 7.21 -18.70
N ALA A 167 -0.30 8.14 -18.71
CA ALA A 167 -0.46 9.44 -19.35
C ALA A 167 -0.68 9.34 -20.87
N GLN A 168 -0.21 8.25 -21.50
CA GLN A 168 -0.39 7.98 -22.93
C GLN A 168 -1.72 7.30 -23.26
N GLN A 169 -2.51 6.90 -22.26
CA GLN A 169 -3.74 6.12 -22.43
C GLN A 169 -4.94 6.79 -21.74
N PRO A 170 -5.57 7.81 -22.36
CA PRO A 170 -6.65 8.58 -21.74
C PRO A 170 -7.86 7.77 -21.28
N THR A 171 -8.24 6.74 -22.04
CA THR A 171 -9.34 5.85 -21.68
C THR A 171 -9.04 5.08 -20.41
N VAL A 172 -7.82 4.54 -20.26
CA VAL A 172 -7.42 3.81 -19.05
C VAL A 172 -7.34 4.75 -17.85
N ALA A 173 -6.82 5.97 -18.02
CA ALA A 173 -6.82 7.00 -16.97
C ALA A 173 -8.23 7.33 -16.46
N LEU A 174 -9.21 7.40 -17.36
CA LEU A 174 -10.62 7.59 -16.98
C LEU A 174 -11.14 6.39 -16.19
N VAL A 175 -10.88 5.17 -16.66
CA VAL A 175 -11.30 3.94 -15.96
C VAL A 175 -10.68 3.87 -14.56
N VAL A 176 -9.39 4.18 -14.39
CA VAL A 176 -8.71 4.20 -13.09
C VAL A 176 -9.36 5.20 -12.13
N LEU A 177 -9.68 6.42 -12.59
CA LEU A 177 -10.37 7.41 -11.76
C LEU A 177 -11.80 6.96 -11.40
N MET A 178 -12.53 6.39 -12.36
CA MET A 178 -13.90 5.89 -12.13
C MET A 178 -13.90 4.72 -11.15
N TYR A 179 -12.97 3.77 -11.28
CA TYR A 179 -12.79 2.66 -10.35
C TYR A 179 -12.59 3.16 -8.91
N ARG A 180 -11.91 4.29 -8.74
CA ARG A 180 -11.73 4.94 -7.43
C ARG A 180 -12.97 5.69 -6.92
N MET A 181 -13.73 6.31 -7.83
CA MET A 181 -14.87 7.16 -7.47
C MET A 181 -16.17 6.38 -7.26
N ILE A 182 -16.43 5.34 -8.06
CA ILE A 182 -17.69 4.58 -8.04
C ILE A 182 -17.99 4.02 -6.64
N PRO A 183 -17.07 3.32 -5.94
CA PRO A 183 -17.35 2.81 -4.60
C PRO A 183 -17.64 3.90 -3.57
N ALA A 184 -17.03 5.08 -3.73
CA ALA A 184 -17.27 6.22 -2.83
C ALA A 184 -18.65 6.87 -3.05
N VAL A 185 -19.19 6.80 -4.27
CA VAL A 185 -20.51 7.37 -4.62
C VAL A 185 -21.63 6.37 -4.36
N PHE A 186 -21.41 5.08 -4.64
CA PHE A 186 -22.38 3.99 -4.51
C PHE A 186 -22.09 3.11 -3.29
N ASN A 187 -21.95 3.73 -2.13
CA ASN A 187 -21.66 3.06 -0.86
C ASN A 187 -22.75 2.04 -0.43
N ASP A 188 -23.96 2.21 -0.92
CA ASP A 188 -25.08 1.28 -0.79
C ASP A 188 -24.85 -0.06 -1.52
N VAL A 189 -24.15 -0.03 -2.65
CA VAL A 189 -23.85 -1.21 -3.48
C VAL A 189 -22.57 -1.92 -3.02
N TYR A 190 -21.54 -1.15 -2.66
CA TYR A 190 -20.20 -1.69 -2.37
C TYR A 190 -19.91 -1.84 -0.86
N GLY A 191 -20.89 -1.56 0.00
CA GLY A 191 -20.75 -1.53 1.45
C GLY A 191 -19.84 -0.41 1.96
N GLN A 192 -19.86 -0.13 3.27
CA GLN A 192 -18.88 0.76 3.91
C GLN A 192 -17.51 0.12 3.85
N SER A 193 -16.80 0.35 2.75
CA SER A 193 -15.37 0.12 2.69
C SER A 193 -14.72 1.10 3.66
N TYR A 194 -14.20 0.62 4.80
CA TYR A 194 -13.37 1.40 5.72
C TYR A 194 -11.97 1.66 5.12
N ILE A 195 -11.92 1.92 3.81
CA ILE A 195 -10.86 2.70 3.22
C ILE A 195 -11.33 4.14 3.42
N ASP A 196 -10.63 4.91 4.25
CA ASP A 196 -11.00 6.25 4.70
C ASP A 196 -11.47 7.17 3.54
N HIS A 197 -12.79 7.24 3.25
CA HIS A 197 -13.32 7.91 2.06
C HIS A 197 -14.60 8.72 2.32
N ALA A 198 -14.47 10.05 2.29
CA ALA A 198 -15.51 10.96 1.82
C ALA A 198 -14.79 11.94 0.88
N VAL A 199 -15.08 11.89 -0.43
CA VAL A 199 -14.26 12.53 -1.48
C VAL A 199 -13.64 13.88 -1.07
N ARG A 200 -12.31 13.90 -0.94
CA ARG A 200 -11.44 15.05 -1.21
C ARG A 200 -10.45 14.65 -2.28
N ILE A 201 -10.48 15.34 -3.43
CA ILE A 201 -9.46 15.22 -4.47
C ILE A 201 -8.33 16.18 -4.07
N ASP A 202 -7.46 15.72 -3.17
CA ASP A 202 -6.21 16.40 -2.88
C ASP A 202 -5.17 15.93 -3.92
N VAL A 203 -4.81 16.83 -4.85
CA VAL A 203 -3.82 16.55 -5.90
C VAL A 203 -2.43 16.66 -5.28
N HIS A 204 -1.89 15.53 -4.83
CA HIS A 204 -0.50 15.40 -4.45
C HIS A 204 0.29 14.78 -5.61
N THR A 205 1.39 15.42 -5.99
CA THR A 205 2.29 14.86 -7.01
C THR A 205 3.48 14.22 -6.32
N SER A 206 3.83 12.99 -6.68
CA SER A 206 5.01 12.29 -6.18
C SER A 206 6.33 12.80 -6.78
N ARG A 207 6.30 13.88 -7.60
CA ARG A 207 7.44 14.43 -8.34
C ARG A 207 8.71 14.57 -7.50
N ASP A 208 8.64 15.30 -6.40
CA ASP A 208 9.81 15.56 -5.56
C ASP A 208 10.26 14.28 -4.85
N ALA A 209 9.31 13.41 -4.48
CA ALA A 209 9.60 12.12 -3.87
C ALA A 209 10.32 11.17 -4.84
N LEU A 210 10.00 11.20 -6.14
CA LEU A 210 10.69 10.38 -7.14
C LEU A 210 12.17 10.74 -7.24
N ILE A 211 12.50 12.04 -7.26
CA ILE A 211 13.89 12.52 -7.31
C ILE A 211 14.60 12.24 -5.98
N SER A 212 13.93 12.45 -4.85
CA SER A 212 14.57 12.26 -3.54
C SER A 212 14.90 10.79 -3.23
N ASN A 213 14.12 9.86 -3.78
CA ASN A 213 14.31 8.42 -3.56
C ASN A 213 15.22 7.75 -4.61
N ALA A 214 15.48 8.41 -5.75
CA ALA A 214 16.35 7.89 -6.80
C ALA A 214 17.19 9.02 -7.42
N ASP A 215 18.47 9.07 -7.09
CA ASP A 215 19.42 10.08 -7.60
C ASP A 215 19.66 9.99 -9.12
N ASP A 216 19.48 8.80 -9.70
CA ASP A 216 19.54 8.55 -11.14
C ASP A 216 18.19 8.78 -11.86
N MET A 217 17.13 9.16 -11.13
CA MET A 217 15.79 9.34 -11.69
C MET A 217 15.79 10.33 -12.85
N ALA A 218 16.53 11.43 -12.72
CA ALA A 218 16.62 12.48 -13.73
C ALA A 218 17.14 11.95 -15.09
N ASP A 219 17.94 10.88 -15.06
CA ASP A 219 18.50 10.26 -16.23
C ASP A 219 17.66 9.11 -16.80
N SER A 220 16.68 8.61 -16.04
CA SER A 220 15.80 7.52 -16.47
C SER A 220 14.96 7.89 -17.70
N ALA A 221 14.66 6.88 -18.52
CA ALA A 221 13.84 7.05 -19.72
C ALA A 221 12.41 7.50 -19.36
N ALA A 222 11.83 6.92 -18.31
CA ALA A 222 10.49 7.26 -17.84
C ALA A 222 10.41 8.73 -17.41
N TRP A 223 11.37 9.20 -16.61
CA TRP A 223 11.40 10.59 -16.15
C TRP A 223 11.56 11.58 -17.30
N LYS A 224 12.48 11.31 -18.23
CA LYS A 224 12.70 12.16 -19.41
C LYS A 224 11.42 12.27 -20.24
N ALA A 225 10.70 11.16 -20.44
CA ALA A 225 9.43 11.15 -21.16
C ALA A 225 8.34 11.94 -20.41
N LEU A 226 8.23 11.78 -19.09
CA LEU A 226 7.30 12.56 -18.25
C LEU A 226 7.56 14.06 -18.33
N GLU A 227 8.83 14.47 -18.33
CA GLU A 227 9.19 15.89 -18.40
C GLU A 227 8.93 16.51 -19.77
N VAL A 228 9.08 15.72 -20.84
CA VAL A 228 8.69 16.15 -22.19
C VAL A 228 7.18 16.40 -22.26
N GLU A 229 6.35 15.48 -21.76
CA GLU A 229 4.90 15.66 -21.71
C GLU A 229 4.49 16.82 -20.80
N ARG A 230 5.12 16.96 -19.63
CA ARG A 230 4.89 18.10 -18.73
C ARG A 230 5.21 19.44 -19.38
N ALA A 231 6.35 19.53 -20.07
CA ALA A 231 6.78 20.73 -20.76
C ALA A 231 5.83 21.09 -21.91
N LYS A 232 5.33 20.09 -22.64
CA LYS A 232 4.29 20.26 -23.66
C LYS A 232 3.03 20.89 -23.05
N TRP A 233 2.47 20.30 -21.99
CA TRP A 233 1.27 20.85 -21.34
C TRP A 233 1.49 22.23 -20.74
N SER A 234 2.65 22.46 -20.10
CA SER A 234 3.00 23.76 -19.50
C SER A 234 3.09 24.91 -20.50
N ARG A 235 3.36 24.62 -21.78
CA ARG A 235 3.36 25.61 -22.87
C ARG A 235 1.95 25.95 -23.35
N MET A 236 1.02 24.99 -23.30
CA MET A 236 -0.36 25.16 -23.75
C MET A 236 -1.25 25.82 -22.71
N LEU A 237 -0.98 25.58 -21.42
CA LEU A 237 -1.78 26.08 -20.32
C LEU A 237 -1.71 27.62 -20.19
N PRO A 238 -2.85 28.28 -19.88
CA PRO A 238 -2.86 29.71 -19.57
C PRO A 238 -1.99 30.02 -18.36
N LYS A 239 -1.40 31.23 -18.34
CA LYS A 239 -0.48 31.64 -17.26
C LYS A 239 -1.21 32.08 -16.00
N ARG A 240 -2.50 32.41 -16.10
CA ARG A 240 -3.33 32.81 -14.98
C ARG A 240 -4.40 31.77 -14.68
N THR A 241 -4.55 31.44 -13.41
CA THR A 241 -5.50 30.42 -12.94
C THR A 241 -6.95 30.82 -13.21
N ASP A 242 -7.28 32.12 -13.19
CA ASP A 242 -8.63 32.63 -13.46
C ASP A 242 -9.05 32.46 -14.92
N GLU A 243 -8.11 32.27 -15.84
CA GLU A 243 -8.38 31.98 -17.26
C GLU A 243 -8.54 30.48 -17.54
N LEU A 244 -8.14 29.60 -16.60
CA LEU A 244 -8.04 28.16 -16.82
C LEU A 244 -9.39 27.52 -17.17
N LEU A 245 -10.44 27.85 -16.42
CA LEU A 245 -11.77 27.29 -16.66
C LEU A 245 -12.30 27.66 -18.05
N ALA A 246 -12.17 28.94 -18.41
CA ALA A 246 -12.61 29.43 -19.72
C ALA A 246 -11.81 28.79 -20.86
N TRP A 247 -10.50 28.60 -20.66
CA TRP A 247 -9.63 27.90 -21.61
C TRP A 247 -10.03 26.44 -21.78
N LEU A 248 -10.27 25.71 -20.67
CA LEU A 248 -10.68 24.31 -20.67
C LEU A 248 -11.98 24.09 -21.46
N LEU A 249 -12.99 24.96 -21.27
CA LEU A 249 -14.27 24.88 -21.99
C LEU A 249 -14.15 25.08 -23.51
N GLN A 250 -13.02 25.61 -23.99
CA GLN A 250 -12.78 25.86 -25.42
C GLN A 250 -11.93 24.78 -26.09
N GLN A 251 -11.38 23.82 -25.33
CA GLN A 251 -10.52 22.79 -25.89
C GLN A 251 -11.32 21.69 -26.57
N ASP A 252 -10.71 21.06 -27.57
CA ASP A 252 -11.25 19.85 -28.16
C ASP A 252 -11.12 18.64 -27.21
N VAL A 253 -11.81 17.57 -27.57
CA VAL A 253 -11.87 16.33 -26.78
C VAL A 253 -10.49 15.70 -26.66
N ASP A 254 -9.64 15.78 -27.67
CA ASP A 254 -8.31 15.17 -27.68
C ASP A 254 -7.37 15.88 -26.70
N VAL A 255 -7.32 17.21 -26.73
CA VAL A 255 -6.55 18.03 -25.78
C VAL A 255 -7.04 17.81 -24.36
N MET A 256 -8.37 17.84 -24.15
CA MET A 256 -8.96 17.64 -22.83
C MET A 256 -8.64 16.25 -22.26
N SER A 257 -8.85 15.20 -23.04
CA SER A 257 -8.63 13.81 -22.62
C SER A 257 -7.16 13.51 -22.34
N ASN A 258 -6.24 13.99 -23.17
CA ASN A 258 -4.81 13.76 -22.95
C ASN A 258 -4.26 14.59 -21.77
N LEU A 259 -4.73 15.84 -21.58
CA LEU A 259 -4.39 16.63 -20.40
C LEU A 259 -4.93 15.98 -19.12
N PHE A 260 -6.18 15.50 -19.16
CA PHE A 260 -6.79 14.73 -18.08
C PHE A 260 -5.96 13.48 -17.75
N ALA A 261 -5.55 12.71 -18.76
CA ALA A 261 -4.75 11.51 -18.59
C ALA A 261 -3.43 11.81 -17.87
N PHE A 262 -2.73 12.86 -18.32
CA PHE A 262 -1.49 13.31 -17.68
C PHE A 262 -1.71 13.76 -16.23
N CYS A 263 -2.78 14.50 -15.95
CA CYS A 263 -3.12 14.92 -14.59
C CYS A 263 -3.40 13.75 -13.66
N VAL A 264 -4.22 12.78 -14.09
CA VAL A 264 -4.49 11.55 -13.31
C VAL A 264 -3.20 10.76 -13.10
N ALA A 265 -2.43 10.56 -14.16
CA ALA A 265 -1.16 9.85 -14.08
C ALA A 265 -0.20 10.50 -13.07
N ALA A 266 -0.07 11.82 -13.07
CA ALA A 266 0.82 12.53 -12.14
C ALA A 266 0.45 12.38 -10.65
N THR A 267 -0.75 11.88 -10.33
CA THR A 267 -1.19 11.58 -8.96
C THR A 267 -0.86 10.15 -8.52
N VAL A 268 -0.46 9.27 -9.43
CA VAL A 268 -0.08 7.90 -9.07
C VAL A 268 1.18 7.93 -8.20
N ASP A 269 1.11 7.33 -7.02
CA ASP A 269 2.24 7.07 -6.14
C ASP A 269 2.25 5.60 -5.76
N SER A 270 3.41 4.97 -5.92
CA SER A 270 3.62 3.57 -5.52
C SER A 270 4.97 3.34 -4.85
N ILE A 271 5.60 4.40 -4.34
CA ILE A 271 6.86 4.30 -3.60
C ILE A 271 6.61 3.48 -2.34
N SER A 272 7.32 2.37 -2.19
CA SER A 272 7.15 1.46 -1.07
C SER A 272 8.49 1.07 -0.44
N PRO A 273 8.57 1.03 0.90
CA PRO A 273 9.73 0.50 1.62
C PRO A 273 9.90 -1.02 1.50
N LEU A 274 8.90 -1.75 1.01
CA LEU A 274 8.84 -3.21 1.09
C LEU A 274 8.67 -3.86 -0.28
N ASP A 275 9.19 -5.07 -0.41
CA ASP A 275 8.93 -5.97 -1.53
C ASP A 275 7.68 -6.83 -1.22
N ARG A 276 6.50 -6.32 -1.58
CA ARG A 276 5.22 -7.02 -1.38
C ARG A 276 4.19 -6.62 -2.44
N ALA A 277 3.09 -7.37 -2.50
CA ALA A 277 1.92 -7.01 -3.29
C ALA A 277 1.51 -5.54 -3.05
N HIS A 278 1.21 -4.82 -4.13
CA HIS A 278 0.94 -3.38 -4.07
C HIS A 278 -0.25 -2.99 -4.96
N PRO A 279 -1.17 -2.11 -4.53
CA PRO A 279 -2.37 -1.76 -5.31
C PRO A 279 -2.07 -1.22 -6.71
N VAL A 280 -0.95 -0.52 -6.89
CA VAL A 280 -0.48 -0.04 -8.21
C VAL A 280 -0.38 -1.16 -9.25
N ASN A 281 -0.21 -2.41 -8.83
CA ASN A 281 -0.08 -3.54 -9.74
C ASN A 281 -1.37 -3.80 -10.51
N GLU A 282 -2.55 -3.44 -10.01
CA GLU A 282 -3.79 -3.49 -10.81
C GLU A 282 -3.70 -2.58 -12.03
N VAL A 283 -3.25 -1.34 -11.83
CA VAL A 283 -3.05 -0.36 -12.89
C VAL A 283 -1.93 -0.81 -13.82
N ALA A 284 -0.81 -1.27 -13.27
CA ALA A 284 0.32 -1.74 -14.07
C ALA A 284 -0.02 -2.97 -14.93
N ASN A 285 -0.83 -3.89 -14.42
CA ASN A 285 -1.32 -5.06 -15.16
C ASN A 285 -2.31 -4.64 -16.25
N THR A 286 -3.21 -3.70 -15.95
CA THR A 286 -4.16 -3.14 -16.92
C THR A 286 -3.45 -2.44 -18.07
N LEU A 287 -2.33 -1.77 -17.80
CA LEU A 287 -1.50 -1.11 -18.82
C LEU A 287 -0.57 -2.09 -19.57
N GLU A 288 -0.55 -3.36 -19.19
CA GLU A 288 0.42 -4.36 -19.68
C GLU A 288 1.87 -3.84 -19.58
N LEU A 289 2.19 -3.18 -18.46
CA LEU A 289 3.45 -2.46 -18.29
C LEU A 289 4.66 -3.39 -18.45
N ASP A 290 5.55 -3.04 -19.37
CA ASP A 290 6.85 -3.66 -19.53
C ASP A 290 7.94 -2.77 -18.94
N LEU A 291 8.35 -3.07 -17.70
CA LEU A 291 9.35 -2.29 -16.97
C LEU A 291 10.76 -2.38 -17.59
N THR A 292 11.05 -3.39 -18.42
CA THR A 292 12.36 -3.53 -19.08
C THR A 292 12.63 -2.40 -20.07
N ARG A 293 11.59 -1.70 -20.53
CA ARG A 293 11.68 -0.50 -21.38
C ARG A 293 12.19 0.73 -20.62
N TYR A 294 11.95 0.77 -19.31
CA TYR A 294 12.15 1.95 -18.47
C TYR A 294 13.31 1.82 -17.50
N TRP A 295 13.68 0.58 -17.14
CA TRP A 295 14.70 0.32 -16.15
C TRP A 295 15.68 -0.75 -16.62
N LYS A 296 16.96 -0.55 -16.32
CA LYS A 296 18.06 -1.50 -16.58
C LYS A 296 18.91 -1.69 -15.33
N PRO A 297 19.47 -2.89 -15.11
CA PRO A 297 20.36 -3.14 -13.98
C PRO A 297 21.71 -2.48 -14.20
N THR A 298 21.92 -1.35 -13.53
CA THR A 298 23.19 -0.61 -13.53
C THR A 298 23.93 -0.80 -12.21
N ARG A 299 25.23 -0.46 -12.21
CA ARG A 299 26.05 -0.49 -11.00
C ARG A 299 25.44 0.39 -9.90
N ALA A 300 25.19 1.66 -10.24
CA ALA A 300 24.60 2.64 -9.33
C ALA A 300 23.12 2.37 -9.02
N GLY A 301 22.37 1.79 -9.96
CA GLY A 301 20.94 1.57 -9.81
C GLY A 301 20.56 0.38 -8.93
N TYR A 302 21.42 -0.66 -8.86
CA TYR A 302 21.12 -1.89 -8.12
C TYR A 302 22.35 -2.54 -7.49
N PHE A 303 23.41 -2.81 -8.25
CA PHE A 303 24.49 -3.71 -7.78
C PHE A 303 25.30 -3.13 -6.61
N GLU A 304 25.43 -1.82 -6.47
CA GLU A 304 26.08 -1.21 -5.30
C GLU A 304 25.24 -1.31 -4.02
N HIS A 305 23.93 -1.51 -4.15
CA HIS A 305 22.96 -1.55 -3.04
C HIS A 305 22.64 -2.95 -2.51
N VAL A 306 23.21 -3.99 -3.11
CA VAL A 306 23.00 -5.39 -2.69
C VAL A 306 24.32 -6.04 -2.30
N PRO A 307 24.35 -7.05 -1.43
CA PRO A 307 25.58 -7.72 -1.05
C PRO A 307 26.23 -8.49 -2.22
N LYS A 308 27.55 -8.71 -2.18
CA LYS A 308 28.31 -9.31 -3.31
C LYS A 308 27.78 -10.70 -3.69
N ASN A 309 27.39 -11.50 -2.71
CA ASN A 309 26.76 -12.81 -2.93
C ASN A 309 25.51 -12.68 -3.84
N ARG A 310 24.68 -11.67 -3.63
CA ARG A 310 23.49 -11.39 -4.45
C ARG A 310 23.87 -11.04 -5.88
N ILE A 311 24.89 -10.20 -6.08
CA ILE A 311 25.41 -9.88 -7.42
C ILE A 311 25.84 -11.17 -8.15
N VAL A 312 26.59 -12.03 -7.47
CA VAL A 312 27.06 -13.32 -8.01
C VAL A 312 25.90 -14.23 -8.37
N THR A 313 24.89 -14.35 -7.50
CA THR A 313 23.68 -15.14 -7.75
C THR A 313 22.92 -14.63 -8.97
N VAL A 314 22.62 -13.34 -9.00
CA VAL A 314 21.86 -12.70 -10.08
C VAL A 314 22.56 -12.85 -11.44
N VAL A 315 23.89 -12.63 -11.50
CA VAL A 315 24.67 -12.83 -12.73
C VAL A 315 24.77 -14.31 -13.10
N GLY A 316 24.83 -15.20 -12.12
CA GLY A 316 24.88 -16.65 -12.34
C GLY A 316 23.60 -17.19 -12.98
N GLU A 317 22.45 -16.75 -12.48
CA GLU A 317 21.13 -17.14 -12.96
C GLU A 317 20.80 -16.51 -14.31
N THR A 318 21.22 -15.27 -14.54
CA THR A 318 20.84 -14.52 -15.75
C THR A 318 21.81 -14.71 -16.91
N VAL A 319 23.12 -14.77 -16.64
CA VAL A 319 24.17 -14.77 -17.67
C VAL A 319 24.82 -16.14 -17.78
N SER A 320 25.55 -16.57 -16.74
CA SER A 320 26.11 -17.94 -16.66
C SER A 320 26.79 -18.22 -15.32
N PRO A 321 26.89 -19.50 -14.89
CA PRO A 321 27.67 -19.89 -13.71
C PRO A 321 29.16 -19.53 -13.78
N GLN A 322 29.75 -19.52 -14.99
CA GLN A 322 31.14 -19.12 -15.20
C GLN A 322 31.34 -17.63 -14.88
N ALA A 323 30.46 -16.77 -15.39
CA ALA A 323 30.49 -15.34 -15.11
C ALA A 323 30.37 -15.07 -13.60
N ALA A 324 29.49 -15.79 -12.90
CA ALA A 324 29.37 -15.72 -11.45
C ALA A 324 30.68 -16.11 -10.72
N GLY A 325 31.36 -17.17 -11.19
CA GLY A 325 32.64 -17.60 -10.63
C GLY A 325 33.72 -16.52 -10.68
N GLU A 326 33.81 -15.78 -11.78
CA GLU A 326 34.76 -14.67 -11.94
C GLU A 326 34.49 -13.51 -10.96
N LEU A 327 33.21 -13.23 -10.67
CA LEU A 327 32.82 -12.16 -9.74
C LEU A 327 33.17 -12.48 -8.27
N ARG A 328 33.22 -13.76 -7.88
CA ARG A 328 33.53 -14.15 -6.49
C ARG A 328 34.90 -13.65 -6.02
N GLY A 329 35.88 -13.70 -6.93
CA GLY A 329 37.26 -13.25 -6.69
C GLY A 329 37.45 -11.73 -6.73
N MET A 330 36.45 -10.98 -7.18
CA MET A 330 36.50 -9.52 -7.27
C MET A 330 36.07 -8.87 -5.95
N LYS A 331 36.52 -7.61 -5.74
CA LYS A 331 35.93 -6.73 -4.72
C LYS A 331 34.51 -6.34 -5.15
N LYS A 332 33.61 -6.03 -4.21
CA LYS A 332 32.21 -5.72 -4.52
C LYS A 332 32.06 -4.65 -5.60
N GLY A 333 32.78 -3.52 -5.49
CA GLY A 333 32.70 -2.43 -6.47
C GLY A 333 33.10 -2.86 -7.88
N ASP A 334 34.14 -3.67 -8.02
CA ASP A 334 34.57 -4.23 -9.30
C ASP A 334 33.56 -5.27 -9.81
N ALA A 335 33.03 -6.10 -8.90
CA ALA A 335 32.00 -7.07 -9.22
C ALA A 335 30.71 -6.39 -9.71
N ALA A 336 30.32 -5.27 -9.10
CA ALA A 336 29.16 -4.48 -9.48
C ALA A 336 29.35 -3.84 -10.87
N ALA A 337 30.54 -3.29 -11.15
CA ALA A 337 30.88 -2.76 -12.48
C ALA A 337 30.88 -3.85 -13.56
N ALA A 338 31.46 -5.02 -13.25
CA ALA A 338 31.47 -6.16 -14.16
C ALA A 338 30.06 -6.74 -14.37
N ALA A 339 29.21 -6.75 -13.34
CA ALA A 339 27.82 -7.18 -13.43
C ALA A 339 27.00 -6.28 -14.37
N GLU A 340 27.13 -4.95 -14.24
CA GLU A 340 26.48 -3.99 -15.15
C GLU A 340 26.83 -4.26 -16.61
N LEU A 341 28.12 -4.41 -16.93
CA LEU A 341 28.56 -4.69 -18.30
C LEU A 341 27.96 -5.99 -18.86
N ARG A 342 27.83 -7.02 -18.01
CA ARG A 342 27.32 -8.34 -18.39
C ARG A 342 25.80 -8.39 -18.48
N MET A 343 25.11 -7.52 -17.75
CA MET A 343 23.65 -7.55 -17.61
C MET A 343 22.92 -6.45 -18.39
N THR A 344 23.65 -5.53 -19.06
CA THR A 344 23.10 -4.36 -19.75
C THR A 344 21.93 -4.67 -20.71
N ASP A 345 21.96 -5.83 -21.38
CA ASP A 345 20.91 -6.25 -22.34
C ASP A 345 20.26 -7.59 -21.96
N SER A 346 20.33 -7.95 -20.68
CA SER A 346 19.75 -9.20 -20.17
C SER A 346 18.22 -9.18 -20.06
N GLY A 347 17.60 -7.99 -20.07
CA GLY A 347 16.17 -7.81 -19.76
C GLY A 347 15.82 -8.14 -18.31
N TRP A 348 16.82 -8.34 -17.45
CA TRP A 348 16.59 -8.72 -16.06
C TRP A 348 16.09 -7.54 -15.21
N LEU A 349 15.14 -7.83 -14.33
CA LEU A 349 14.59 -6.91 -13.33
C LEU A 349 14.76 -7.51 -11.92
N PRO A 350 14.88 -6.71 -10.85
CA PRO A 350 14.79 -7.18 -9.47
C PRO A 350 13.39 -7.69 -9.12
N GLU A 351 13.28 -8.51 -8.06
CA GLU A 351 12.02 -9.09 -7.55
C GLU A 351 10.96 -8.01 -7.32
N VAL A 352 11.32 -6.91 -6.65
CA VAL A 352 10.48 -5.73 -6.41
C VAL A 352 9.82 -5.18 -7.68
N LEU A 353 10.52 -5.23 -8.82
CA LEU A 353 10.02 -4.75 -10.11
C LEU A 353 9.29 -5.85 -10.91
N ARG A 354 9.60 -7.13 -10.66
CA ARG A 354 8.90 -8.27 -11.25
C ARG A 354 7.57 -8.57 -10.57
N ASN A 355 7.41 -8.21 -9.30
CA ASN A 355 6.21 -8.49 -8.53
C ASN A 355 4.98 -7.80 -9.15
N ARG A 356 4.02 -8.61 -9.61
CA ARG A 356 2.72 -8.18 -10.19
C ARG A 356 1.53 -8.52 -9.30
N GLU A 357 1.75 -8.96 -8.07
CA GLU A 357 0.71 -9.35 -7.13
C GLU A 357 -0.07 -8.12 -6.65
N VAL A 358 -1.38 -8.30 -6.57
CA VAL A 358 -2.33 -7.31 -6.06
C VAL A 358 -2.73 -7.74 -4.66
N PRO A 359 -2.77 -6.83 -3.66
CA PRO A 359 -3.24 -7.18 -2.32
C PRO A 359 -4.67 -7.74 -2.36
N GLU A 360 -4.96 -8.75 -1.55
CA GLU A 360 -6.34 -9.23 -1.42
C GLU A 360 -7.24 -8.12 -0.87
N HIS A 361 -8.30 -7.79 -1.64
CA HIS A 361 -9.34 -6.88 -1.18
C HIS A 361 -10.35 -7.67 -0.36
N VAL A 362 -10.37 -7.45 0.95
CA VAL A 362 -11.44 -7.99 1.79
C VAL A 362 -12.62 -7.03 1.73
N THR A 363 -13.54 -7.29 0.80
CA THR A 363 -14.82 -6.58 0.71
C THR A 363 -15.80 -7.16 1.72
N TYR A 364 -16.21 -6.34 2.70
CA TYR A 364 -17.26 -6.70 3.65
C TYR A 364 -18.59 -6.15 3.13
N GLY A 365 -19.43 -7.02 2.55
CA GLY A 365 -20.83 -6.75 2.23
C GLY A 365 -21.21 -6.87 0.75
N HIS A 366 -21.82 -8.01 0.39
CA HIS A 366 -23.09 -8.13 -0.32
C HIS A 366 -23.43 -9.64 -0.31
N TRP A 367 -24.44 -10.04 0.46
CA TRP A 367 -25.10 -11.33 0.23
C TRP A 367 -26.18 -11.04 -0.81
N GLU A 368 -26.23 -11.79 -1.90
CA GLU A 368 -27.40 -11.77 -2.75
C GLU A 368 -28.58 -12.22 -1.88
N ASP A 369 -29.56 -11.31 -1.67
CA ASP A 369 -30.88 -11.74 -1.23
C ASP A 369 -31.44 -12.57 -2.39
N ASP A 370 -31.28 -13.90 -2.29
CA ASP A 370 -32.05 -14.85 -3.08
C ASP A 370 -33.53 -14.72 -2.66
N GLU A 371 -34.23 -13.71 -3.18
CA GLU A 371 -35.67 -13.70 -3.28
C GLU A 371 -36.07 -13.76 -4.75
N GLU A 372 -36.42 -14.97 -5.23
CA GLU A 372 -37.67 -15.23 -5.95
C GLU A 372 -37.71 -16.68 -6.46
N SER A 373 -38.40 -17.55 -5.71
CA SER A 373 -39.14 -18.66 -6.32
C SER A 373 -40.56 -18.68 -5.77
N GLU A 374 -41.34 -17.65 -6.08
CA GLU A 374 -42.80 -17.72 -6.04
C GLU A 374 -43.32 -17.64 -7.48
N ALA A 375 -43.75 -18.79 -8.00
CA ALA A 375 -44.65 -18.88 -9.14
C ALA A 375 -45.50 -20.16 -9.02
N ASP A 376 -46.51 -20.04 -8.15
CA ASP A 376 -47.93 -20.26 -8.44
C ASP A 376 -48.35 -21.54 -9.18
N SER A 377 -49.15 -22.37 -8.49
CA SER A 377 -50.46 -22.75 -9.04
C SER A 377 -51.45 -23.10 -7.92
N THR A 378 -52.32 -22.14 -7.65
CA THR A 378 -53.66 -22.27 -7.05
C THR A 378 -54.43 -23.57 -7.35
N GLN A 379 -55.04 -24.17 -6.30
CA GLN A 379 -56.46 -24.54 -6.30
C GLN A 379 -56.95 -24.88 -4.88
N ASP A 380 -57.89 -24.08 -4.40
CA ASP A 380 -58.84 -24.38 -3.33
C ASP A 380 -59.52 -25.74 -3.56
N GLU A 381 -59.65 -26.56 -2.51
CA GLU A 381 -60.93 -27.17 -2.14
C GLU A 381 -60.85 -27.87 -0.77
N CYS A 382 -61.80 -27.53 0.10
CA CYS A 382 -62.07 -28.21 1.35
C CYS A 382 -62.52 -29.66 1.11
N ASN A 383 -62.09 -30.63 1.93
CA ASN A 383 -63.02 -31.53 2.63
C ASN A 383 -62.33 -32.43 3.66
N ASP A 384 -62.96 -32.54 4.83
CA ASP A 384 -62.82 -33.65 5.78
C ASP A 384 -63.25 -34.98 5.13
N GLY A 385 -62.68 -36.09 5.60
CA GLY A 385 -63.33 -37.40 5.50
C GLY A 385 -62.44 -38.53 5.00
N ASP A 386 -61.69 -39.12 5.91
CA ASP A 386 -61.15 -40.48 5.78
C ASP A 386 -62.26 -41.45 6.22
N THR A 387 -62.83 -42.25 5.31
CA THR A 387 -63.56 -43.48 5.65
C THR A 387 -63.63 -44.47 4.49
N GLU A 388 -63.03 -45.65 4.75
CA GLU A 388 -63.40 -47.01 4.32
C GLU A 388 -63.23 -47.51 2.87
N GLU A 389 -62.26 -48.43 2.75
CA GLU A 389 -62.38 -49.83 2.28
C GLU A 389 -63.32 -50.20 1.11
N ALA A 390 -62.73 -50.77 0.05
CA ALA A 390 -63.15 -52.01 -0.63
C ALA A 390 -62.05 -52.37 -1.66
N GLU A 391 -61.30 -53.47 -1.56
CA GLU A 391 -61.66 -54.87 -1.83
C GLU A 391 -62.02 -55.19 -3.31
N VAL A 392 -61.39 -56.27 -3.79
CA VAL A 392 -61.75 -57.15 -4.93
C VAL A 392 -61.42 -56.70 -6.36
N ALA A 393 -60.36 -57.30 -6.93
CA ALA A 393 -60.36 -58.21 -8.10
C ALA A 393 -59.03 -58.17 -8.86
#